data_AF-A0A099PDN8-F1
#
_entry.id   AF-A0A099PDN8-F1
#
_cell.length_a   1.000
_cell.length_b   1.000
_cell.length_c   1.000
_cell.angle_alpha   90.00
_cell.angle_beta   90.00
_cell.angle_gamma   90.00
#
_symmetry.space_group_name_H-M   'P 1'
#
loop_
_entity.id
_entity.type
_entity.pdbx_description
1 polymer ?
#
loop_
_entity_poly.entity_id
_entity_poly.type
_entity_poly.pdbx_seq_one_letter_code
_entity_poly.pdbx_strand_id
1 'polypeptide(L)'
;MQEKEVRLLFKAGVFESCQAIPISMSRGWTLKFVTRDQEIITLNLQRSNTEREFKSLDGAAAVAKRIGFDWLNVQIGELQWREKVS
;
A
#
# COMPACT_ATOMS: atom_id res chain seq x y z
N MET A 1 3.48 -3.56 9.23
CA MET A 1 2.19 -3.95 9.87
C MET A 1 1.51 -5.09 9.08
N GLN A 2 0.72 -5.97 9.70
CA GLN A 2 0.00 -7.03 8.96
C GLN A 2 -1.29 -6.52 8.30
N GLU A 3 -1.75 -7.21 7.24
CA GLU A 3 -2.95 -6.85 6.47
C GLU A 3 -4.21 -6.72 7.35
N LYS A 4 -4.36 -7.58 8.38
CA LYS A 4 -5.49 -7.51 9.33
C LYS A 4 -5.48 -6.22 10.15
N GLU A 5 -4.32 -5.82 10.64
CA GLU A 5 -4.16 -4.61 11.46
C GLU A 5 -4.39 -3.36 10.60
N VAL A 6 -3.83 -3.33 9.38
CA VAL A 6 -4.07 -2.24 8.42
C VAL A 6 -5.57 -2.12 8.11
N ARG A 7 -6.27 -3.25 7.93
CA ARG A 7 -7.72 -3.21 7.71
C ARG A 7 -8.51 -2.68 8.90
N LEU A 8 -8.07 -2.93 10.13
CA LEU A 8 -8.68 -2.36 11.33
C LEU A 8 -8.48 -0.84 11.39
N LEU A 9 -7.26 -0.36 11.15
CA LEU A 9 -6.96 1.07 11.12
C LEU A 9 -7.69 1.80 9.99
N PHE A 10 -7.84 1.15 8.83
CA PHE A 10 -8.64 1.69 7.72
C PHE A 10 -10.10 1.90 8.14
N LYS A 11 -10.72 0.91 8.77
CA LYS A 11 -12.10 1.02 9.28
C LYS A 11 -12.25 2.08 10.37
N ALA A 12 -11.19 2.33 11.15
CA ALA A 12 -11.16 3.40 12.14
C ALA A 12 -10.93 4.79 11.52
N GLY A 13 -10.73 4.90 10.19
CA GLY A 13 -10.56 6.16 9.49
C GLY A 13 -9.17 6.78 9.63
N VAL A 14 -8.17 6.01 10.07
CA VAL A 14 -6.80 6.49 10.35
C VAL A 14 -6.05 6.89 9.08
N PHE A 15 -6.31 6.20 7.96
CA PHE A 15 -5.61 6.45 6.70
C PHE A 15 -6.25 7.56 5.88
N GLU A 16 -5.39 8.38 5.30
CA GLU A 16 -5.74 9.38 4.29
C GLU A 16 -5.62 8.78 2.88
N SER A 17 -4.54 8.05 2.59
CA SER A 17 -4.30 7.48 1.26
C SER A 17 -3.47 6.21 1.28
N CYS A 18 -3.51 5.47 0.17
CA CYS A 18 -2.67 4.32 -0.09
C CYS A 18 -1.84 4.57 -1.35
N GLN A 19 -0.55 4.23 -1.29
CA GLN A 19 0.42 4.48 -2.34
C GLN A 19 1.15 3.18 -2.72
N ALA A 20 1.29 2.93 -4.02
CA ALA A 20 2.16 1.91 -4.58
C ALA A 20 3.43 2.55 -5.15
N ILE A 21 4.59 2.04 -4.72
CA ILE A 21 5.90 2.56 -5.12
C ILE A 21 6.76 1.37 -5.59
N PRO A 22 7.52 1.49 -6.69
CA PRO A 22 8.47 0.46 -7.09
C PRO A 22 9.60 0.36 -6.07
N ILE A 23 10.07 -0.85 -5.84
CA ILE A 23 11.20 -1.12 -4.95
C ILE A 23 12.49 -0.83 -5.73
N SER A 24 13.35 0.02 -5.17
CA SER A 24 14.65 0.33 -5.76
C SER A 24 15.47 -0.97 -5.94
N MET A 25 16.12 -1.12 -7.09
CA MET A 25 16.98 -2.27 -7.43
C MET A 25 16.24 -3.61 -7.62
N SER A 26 14.90 -3.67 -7.54
CA SER A 26 14.13 -4.89 -7.81
C SER A 26 12.94 -4.64 -8.75
N ARG A 27 12.43 -5.68 -9.42
CA ARG A 27 11.20 -5.61 -10.23
C ARG A 27 9.95 -5.78 -9.36
N GLY A 28 9.92 -5.11 -8.21
CA GLY A 28 8.88 -5.27 -7.19
C GLY A 28 8.18 -3.97 -6.86
N TRP A 29 7.08 -4.09 -6.13
CA TRP A 29 6.24 -3.00 -5.65
C TRP A 29 6.02 -3.13 -4.15
N THR A 30 5.91 -2.01 -3.45
CA THR A 30 5.48 -1.97 -2.04
C THR A 30 4.23 -1.12 -1.89
N LEU A 31 3.47 -1.39 -0.83
CA LEU A 31 2.34 -0.58 -0.40
C LEU A 31 2.71 0.24 0.83
N LYS A 32 2.50 1.54 0.71
CA LYS A 32 2.61 2.51 1.78
C LYS A 32 1.23 3.08 2.07
N PHE A 33 0.90 3.22 3.35
CA PHE A 33 -0.34 3.82 3.80
C PHE A 33 0.01 5.12 4.52
N VAL A 34 -0.56 6.22 4.06
CA VAL A 34 -0.36 7.54 4.65
C VAL A 34 -1.49 7.77 5.64
N THR A 35 -1.14 8.00 6.91
CA THR A 35 -2.10 8.37 7.95
C THR A 35 -2.48 9.84 7.82
N ARG A 36 -3.59 10.24 8.44
CA ARG A 36 -3.99 11.65 8.52
C ARG A 36 -2.96 12.54 9.24
N ASP A 37 -2.12 11.93 10.07
CA ASP A 37 -1.01 12.58 10.77
C ASP A 37 0.28 12.61 9.93
N GLN A 38 0.19 12.29 8.64
CA GLN A 38 1.30 12.22 7.68
C GLN A 38 2.36 11.15 7.98
N GLU A 39 2.05 10.18 8.83
CA GLU A 39 2.92 9.03 9.06
C GLU A 39 2.78 8.00 7.94
N ILE A 40 3.89 7.35 7.61
CA ILE A 40 3.94 6.30 6.59
C ILE A 40 4.00 4.94 7.28
N ILE A 41 2.95 4.15 7.06
CA ILE A 41 2.89 2.76 7.52
C ILE A 41 3.14 1.83 6.33
N THR A 42 4.05 0.88 6.48
CA THR A 42 4.33 -0.15 5.47
C THR A 42 3.64 -1.47 5.81
N LEU A 43 3.26 -2.22 4.76
CA LEU A 43 2.76 -3.57 4.89
C LEU A 43 3.93 -4.54 5.09
N ASN A 44 3.83 -5.46 6.05
CA ASN A 44 4.86 -6.47 6.31
C ASN A 44 4.39 -7.87 5.89
N LEU A 45 5.35 -8.74 5.56
CA LEU A 45 5.16 -10.18 5.47
C LEU A 45 4.83 -10.76 6.85
N GLN A 46 3.84 -11.64 6.91
CA GLN A 46 3.36 -12.21 8.18
C GLN A 46 4.40 -13.08 8.90
N ARG A 47 5.37 -13.65 8.18
CA ARG A 47 6.35 -14.60 8.76
C ARG A 47 7.71 -13.99 9.07
N SER A 48 8.16 -13.01 8.27
CA SER A 48 9.52 -12.45 8.38
C SER A 48 9.56 -11.04 8.96
N ASN A 49 8.41 -10.39 9.18
CA ASN A 49 8.28 -8.99 9.58
C ASN A 49 9.02 -7.99 8.66
N THR A 50 9.47 -8.44 7.49
CA THR A 50 10.05 -7.61 6.44
C THR A 50 8.93 -6.95 5.66
N GLU A 51 9.24 -5.84 4.99
CA GLU A 51 8.29 -5.16 4.10
C GLU A 51 7.77 -6.14 3.03
N ARG A 52 6.47 -6.04 2.74
CA ARG A 52 5.80 -6.93 1.80
C ARG A 52 6.03 -6.43 0.38
N GLU A 53 6.81 -7.22 -0.34
CA GLU A 53 7.06 -7.00 -1.75
C GLU A 53 6.02 -7.71 -2.61
N PHE A 54 5.53 -7.00 -3.62
CA PHE A 54 4.63 -7.49 -4.65
C PHE A 54 5.38 -7.61 -5.97
N LYS A 55 5.16 -8.70 -6.70
CA LYS A 55 5.78 -8.90 -8.02
C LYS A 55 5.22 -8.00 -9.12
N SER A 56 4.03 -7.45 -8.91
CA SER A 56 3.33 -6.58 -9.87
C SER A 56 2.50 -5.53 -9.15
N LEU A 57 2.19 -4.45 -9.86
CA LEU A 57 1.27 -3.41 -9.41
C LEU A 57 -0.13 -4.00 -9.14
N ASP A 58 -0.62 -4.90 -10.00
CA ASP A 58 -1.91 -5.57 -9.82
C ASP A 58 -1.98 -6.33 -8.48
N GLY A 59 -0.88 -6.95 -8.06
CA GLY A 59 -0.79 -7.66 -6.79
C GLY A 59 -0.93 -6.70 -5.60
N ALA A 60 -0.33 -5.50 -5.70
CA ALA A 60 -0.48 -4.45 -4.71
C ALA A 60 -1.92 -3.87 -4.74
N ALA A 61 -2.46 -3.58 -5.92
CA ALA A 61 -3.82 -3.07 -6.11
C ALA A 61 -4.90 -4.02 -5.55
N ALA A 62 -4.75 -5.33 -5.76
CA ALA A 62 -5.65 -6.33 -5.20
C ALA A 62 -5.68 -6.32 -3.66
N VAL A 63 -4.54 -6.05 -3.01
CA VAL A 63 -4.47 -5.91 -1.55
C VAL A 63 -5.09 -4.59 -1.08
N ALA A 64 -4.82 -3.48 -1.77
CA ALA A 64 -5.46 -2.20 -1.47
C ALA A 64 -7.00 -2.29 -1.55
N LYS A 65 -7.54 -2.93 -2.60
CA LYS A 65 -8.97 -3.23 -2.75
C LYS A 65 -9.50 -4.05 -1.59
N ARG A 66 -8.77 -5.10 -1.18
CA ARG A 66 -9.21 -6.01 -0.09
C ARG A 66 -9.22 -5.32 1.28
N ILE A 67 -8.31 -4.37 1.50
CA ILE A 67 -8.29 -3.52 2.69
C ILE A 67 -9.52 -2.61 2.71
N GLY A 68 -9.89 -2.06 1.54
CA GLY A 68 -11.09 -1.25 1.34
C GLY A 68 -10.84 0.11 0.70
N PHE A 69 -9.63 0.37 0.18
CA PHE A 69 -9.35 1.61 -0.54
C PHE A 69 -10.06 1.59 -1.91
N ASP A 70 -10.63 2.74 -2.30
CA ASP A 70 -11.22 2.91 -3.65
C ASP A 70 -10.19 3.32 -4.71
N TRP A 71 -9.11 3.98 -4.26
CA TRP A 71 -8.07 4.54 -5.10
C TRP A 71 -6.69 4.14 -4.59
N LEU A 72 -5.82 3.81 -5.52
CA LEU A 72 -4.40 3.58 -5.30
C LEU A 72 -3.61 4.69 -5.99
N ASN A 73 -2.81 5.43 -5.23
CA ASN A 73 -1.87 6.38 -5.82
C ASN A 73 -0.64 5.60 -6.26
N VAL A 74 -0.24 5.72 -7.52
CA VAL A 74 0.94 5.02 -8.04
C VAL A 74 2.01 6.05 -8.32
N GLN A 75 3.22 5.81 -7.82
CA GLN A 75 4.35 6.71 -8.00
C GLN A 75 5.55 5.94 -8.57
N ILE A 76 6.07 6.39 -9.71
CA ILE A 76 7.31 5.88 -10.33
C ILE A 76 8.22 7.06 -10.63
N GLY A 77 9.23 7.30 -9.80
CA GLY A 77 10.07 8.49 -9.93
C GLY A 77 9.23 9.77 -9.80
N GLU A 78 9.22 10.59 -10.85
CA GLU A 78 8.39 11.79 -10.97
C GLU A 78 6.97 11.52 -11.51
N LEU A 79 6.74 10.34 -12.11
CA LEU A 79 5.43 9.98 -12.63
C LEU A 79 4.49 9.62 -11.48
N GLN A 80 3.34 10.29 -11.40
CA GLN A 80 2.30 10.00 -10.43
C GLN A 80 0.93 9.95 -11.10
N TRP A 81 0.14 8.93 -10.76
CA TRP A 81 -1.26 8.84 -11.17
C TRP A 81 -2.11 8.15 -10.10
N ARG A 82 -3.44 8.18 -10.27
CA ARG A 82 -4.38 7.47 -9.40
C ARG A 82 -5.08 6.39 -10.19
N GLU A 83 -5.07 5.18 -9.66
CA GLU A 83 -5.75 4.02 -10.23
C GLU A 83 -6.97 3.67 -9.39
N LYS A 84 -8.12 3.49 -10.04
CA LYS A 84 -9.34 3.06 -9.35
C LYS A 84 -9.28 1.55 -9.14
N VAL A 85 -9.41 1.11 -7.87
CA VAL A 85 -9.29 -0.31 -7.51
C VAL A 85 -10.60 -0.94 -7.02
N SER A 86 -11.65 -0.13 -6.79
CA SER A 86 -13.00 -0.56 -6.38
C SER A 86 -13.96 -0.69 -7.55
#